data_AF-A0AAU8JGE9-F1
#
_entry.id   AF-A0AAU8JGE9-F1
#
_cell.length_a   1.000
_cell.length_b   1.000
_cell.length_c   1.000
_cell.angle_alpha   90.00
_cell.angle_beta   90.00
_cell.angle_gamma   90.00
#
_symmetry.space_group_name_H-M   'P 1'
#
loop_
_entity.id
_entity.type
_entity.pdbx_description
1 polymer ?
#
loop_
_entity_poly.entity_id
_entity_poly.type
_entity_poly.pdbx_seq_one_letter_code
_entity_poly.pdbx_strand_id
1 'polypeptide(L)'
;MPIQQSHYEELLSDYSDSTKVVELLKKYRPYMEMIPSMRRPKESVIPIPLPTVRVREPISPSKPGGFSASAQEVISLPCDLGIIMCDPEWQIKVGVEIFVFIYRPHEEFSELLMRWRNTQVWLSHGYEWLMPLQHKYILGEAAESIYPLFVIFEETPERIKKGLKGASLPFVVETIRQPYEYQPEESIEEVITPAE
;
A
#
# COMPACT_ATOMS: atom_id res chain seq x y z
N MET A 1 -10.91 19.49 3.03
CA MET A 1 -10.17 20.28 2.01
C MET A 1 -10.08 19.45 0.73
N PRO A 2 -9.85 20.00 -0.48
CA PRO A 2 -9.61 19.12 -1.64
C PRO A 2 -8.35 18.29 -1.41
N ILE A 3 -8.38 17.02 -1.82
CA ILE A 3 -7.25 16.10 -1.69
C ILE A 3 -6.15 16.56 -2.67
N GLN A 4 -4.94 16.73 -2.15
CA GLN A 4 -3.76 17.16 -2.91
C GLN A 4 -2.79 15.99 -3.13
N GLN A 5 -1.89 16.13 -4.11
CA GLN A 5 -0.87 15.12 -4.39
C GLN A 5 -0.01 14.84 -3.16
N SER A 6 0.33 15.87 -2.38
CA SER A 6 1.07 15.74 -1.12
C SER A 6 0.43 14.76 -0.14
N HIS A 7 -0.91 14.71 -0.04
CA HIS A 7 -1.59 13.78 0.87
C HIS A 7 -1.45 12.33 0.40
N TYR A 8 -1.48 12.09 -0.91
CA TYR A 8 -1.20 10.77 -1.48
C TYR A 8 0.25 10.35 -1.21
N GLU A 9 1.22 11.24 -1.46
CA GLU A 9 2.64 10.97 -1.22
C GLU A 9 2.94 10.74 0.27
N GLU A 10 2.28 11.46 1.17
CA GLU A 10 2.40 11.26 2.62
C GLU A 10 1.94 9.85 3.02
N LEU A 11 0.78 9.39 2.52
CA LEU A 11 0.31 8.03 2.81
C LEU A 11 1.21 6.95 2.19
N LEU A 12 1.70 7.17 0.96
CA LEU A 12 2.63 6.23 0.31
C LEU A 12 3.94 6.12 1.10
N SER A 13 4.45 7.25 1.59
CA SER A 13 5.62 7.32 2.46
C SER A 13 5.36 6.62 3.80
N ASP A 14 4.26 6.95 4.48
CA ASP A 14 3.87 6.33 5.75
C ASP A 14 3.81 4.81 5.60
N TYR A 15 3.08 4.28 4.62
CA TYR A 15 2.91 2.84 4.45
C TYR A 15 4.12 2.10 3.88
N SER A 16 5.22 2.80 3.58
CA SER A 16 6.50 2.15 3.33
C SER A 16 7.14 1.60 4.62
N ASP A 17 6.64 2.03 5.79
CA ASP A 17 7.06 1.53 7.11
C ASP A 17 6.12 0.42 7.63
N SER A 18 6.70 -0.66 8.17
CA SER A 18 5.92 -1.80 8.66
C SER A 18 5.04 -1.47 9.88
N THR A 19 5.42 -0.49 10.71
CA THR A 19 4.59 0.01 11.80
C THR A 19 3.30 0.61 11.26
N LYS A 20 3.42 1.47 10.25
CA LYS A 20 2.29 2.15 9.62
C LYS A 20 1.41 1.18 8.84
N VAL A 21 1.98 0.17 8.21
CA VAL A 21 1.19 -0.93 7.62
C VAL A 21 0.40 -1.68 8.68
N VAL A 22 0.99 -2.01 9.82
CA VAL A 22 0.24 -2.68 10.92
C VAL A 22 -0.88 -1.76 11.43
N GLU A 23 -0.66 -0.46 11.55
CA GLU A 23 -1.70 0.52 11.89
C GLU A 23 -2.83 0.55 10.85
N LEU A 24 -2.50 0.52 9.57
CA LEU A 24 -3.45 0.43 8.46
C LEU A 24 -4.29 -0.85 8.56
N LEU A 25 -3.65 -2.02 8.72
CA LEU A 25 -4.36 -3.30 8.79
C LEU A 25 -5.29 -3.37 10.01
N LYS A 26 -4.93 -2.75 11.15
CA LYS A 26 -5.83 -2.65 12.31
C LYS A 26 -7.13 -1.91 12.02
N LYS A 27 -7.16 -0.98 11.05
CA LYS A 27 -8.38 -0.30 10.60
C LYS A 27 -9.32 -1.23 9.81
N TYR A 28 -8.81 -2.35 9.30
CA TYR A 28 -9.59 -3.36 8.62
C TYR A 28 -9.35 -4.75 9.21
N ARG A 29 -10.13 -5.05 10.26
CA ARG A 29 -9.99 -6.26 11.09
C ARG A 29 -9.79 -7.58 10.33
N PRO A 30 -10.54 -7.89 9.25
CA PRO A 30 -10.34 -9.15 8.53
C PRO A 30 -8.91 -9.36 8.01
N TYR A 31 -8.19 -8.30 7.68
CA TYR A 31 -6.80 -8.40 7.23
C TYR A 31 -5.80 -8.33 8.38
N MET A 32 -6.12 -7.63 9.47
CA MET A 32 -5.33 -7.71 10.70
C MET A 32 -5.23 -9.16 11.21
N GLU A 33 -6.33 -9.91 11.11
CA GLU A 33 -6.39 -11.32 11.53
C GLU A 33 -5.55 -12.26 10.64
N MET A 34 -5.07 -11.78 9.48
CA MET A 34 -4.18 -12.54 8.60
C MET A 34 -2.69 -12.39 8.97
N ILE A 35 -2.35 -11.50 9.90
CA ILE A 35 -0.95 -11.30 10.32
C ILE A 35 -0.46 -12.57 11.05
N PRO A 36 0.61 -13.23 10.56
CA PRO A 36 1.05 -14.51 11.12
C PRO A 36 1.40 -14.48 12.61
N SER A 37 1.98 -13.38 13.10
CA SER A 37 2.32 -13.23 14.53
C SER A 37 1.96 -11.86 15.08
N MET A 38 0.94 -11.83 15.94
CA MET A 38 0.56 -10.61 16.68
C MET A 38 1.56 -10.23 17.80
N ARG A 39 2.49 -11.13 18.16
CA ARG A 39 3.59 -10.81 19.10
C ARG A 39 4.67 -9.97 18.43
N ARG A 40 4.89 -10.18 17.12
CA ARG A 40 5.90 -9.48 16.32
C ARG A 40 5.28 -9.00 14.99
N PRO A 41 4.26 -8.13 15.03
CA PRO A 41 3.45 -7.82 13.85
C PRO A 41 4.25 -7.06 12.79
N LYS A 42 5.19 -6.21 13.20
CA LYS A 42 6.05 -5.44 12.28
C LYS A 42 7.03 -6.33 11.50
N GLU A 43 7.48 -7.42 12.12
CA GLU A 43 8.34 -8.43 11.46
C GLU A 43 7.52 -9.42 10.63
N SER A 44 6.20 -9.45 10.84
CA SER A 44 5.29 -10.36 10.15
C SER A 44 4.73 -9.79 8.83
N VAL A 45 5.10 -8.56 8.49
CA VAL A 45 4.65 -7.88 7.28
C VAL A 45 5.84 -7.23 6.58
N ILE A 46 5.87 -7.33 5.26
CA ILE A 46 6.89 -6.68 4.43
C ILE A 46 6.18 -5.73 3.47
N PRO A 47 6.21 -4.41 3.74
CA PRO A 47 5.78 -3.41 2.77
C PRO A 47 6.74 -3.35 1.58
N ILE A 48 6.19 -3.34 0.39
CA ILE A 48 6.90 -3.12 -0.88
C ILE A 48 6.17 -2.00 -1.62
N PRO A 49 6.61 -0.74 -1.49
CA PRO A 49 6.02 0.37 -2.21
C PRO A 49 6.32 0.25 -3.71
N LEU A 50 5.35 0.64 -4.53
CA LEU A 50 5.42 0.63 -6.00
C LEU A 50 5.97 -0.71 -6.53
N PRO A 51 5.30 -1.83 -6.21
CA PRO A 51 5.89 -3.14 -6.34
C PRO A 51 6.16 -3.54 -7.79
N THR A 52 7.28 -4.22 -8.00
CA THR A 52 7.65 -4.81 -9.29
C THR A 52 7.73 -6.32 -9.17
N VAL A 53 7.27 -7.00 -10.21
CA VAL A 53 7.27 -8.46 -10.27
C VAL A 53 7.79 -8.94 -11.62
N ARG A 54 8.38 -10.12 -11.61
CA ARG A 54 8.74 -10.86 -12.80
C ARG A 54 7.59 -11.78 -13.18
N VAL A 55 7.03 -11.61 -14.38
CA VAL A 55 5.98 -12.50 -14.89
C VAL A 55 6.62 -13.81 -15.36
N ARG A 56 6.10 -14.96 -14.93
CA ARG A 56 6.66 -16.26 -15.31
C ARG A 56 6.19 -16.70 -16.69
N GLU A 57 4.91 -16.51 -16.99
CA GLU A 57 4.31 -16.89 -18.26
C GLU A 57 4.11 -15.69 -19.19
N PRO A 58 4.27 -15.86 -20.51
CA PRO A 58 4.05 -14.77 -21.44
C PRO A 58 2.56 -14.39 -21.47
N ILE A 59 2.29 -13.09 -21.49
CA ILE A 59 0.95 -12.53 -21.65
C ILE A 59 0.86 -12.03 -23.08
N SER A 60 -0.01 -12.66 -23.88
CA SER A 60 -0.28 -12.22 -25.25
C SER A 60 -1.54 -11.36 -25.27
N PRO A 61 -1.51 -10.19 -25.94
CA PRO A 61 -2.66 -9.31 -25.98
C PRO A 61 -3.76 -9.96 -26.83
N SER A 62 -4.94 -10.17 -26.23
CA SER A 62 -6.11 -10.66 -26.97
C SER A 62 -6.71 -9.59 -27.91
N LYS A 63 -6.33 -8.32 -27.73
CA LYS A 63 -6.77 -7.15 -28.50
C LYS A 63 -5.63 -6.12 -28.65
N PRO A 64 -5.61 -5.29 -29.70
CA PRO A 64 -4.67 -4.17 -29.81
C PRO A 64 -4.80 -3.25 -28.59
N GLY A 65 -3.68 -2.98 -27.89
CA GLY A 65 -3.65 -2.20 -26.65
C GLY A 65 -3.96 -2.98 -25.36
N GLY A 66 -4.10 -4.30 -25.43
CA GLY A 66 -4.19 -5.17 -24.25
C GLY A 66 -2.83 -5.40 -23.57
N PHE A 67 -2.84 -6.05 -22.39
CA PHE A 67 -1.62 -6.44 -21.68
C PHE A 67 -0.74 -7.33 -22.55
N SER A 68 0.54 -7.01 -22.61
CA SER A 68 1.56 -7.86 -23.21
C SER A 68 2.77 -7.90 -22.31
N ALA A 69 3.27 -9.09 -22.02
CA ALA A 69 4.57 -9.27 -21.39
C ALA A 69 5.21 -10.54 -21.94
N SER A 70 6.51 -10.47 -22.17
CA SER A 70 7.33 -11.63 -22.45
C SER A 70 7.53 -12.46 -21.17
N ALA A 71 7.83 -13.75 -21.35
CA ALA A 71 8.19 -14.60 -20.22
C ALA A 71 9.43 -14.03 -19.53
N GLN A 72 9.44 -14.01 -18.20
CA GLN A 72 10.50 -13.46 -17.35
C GLN A 72 10.66 -11.93 -17.42
N GLU A 73 9.71 -11.21 -18.02
CA GLU A 73 9.70 -9.74 -18.03
C GLU A 73 9.40 -9.18 -16.65
N VAL A 74 10.11 -8.10 -16.28
CA VAL A 74 9.84 -7.36 -15.05
C VAL A 74 8.86 -6.24 -15.36
N ILE A 75 7.74 -6.24 -14.63
CA ILE A 75 6.68 -5.25 -14.75
C ILE A 75 6.48 -4.53 -13.42
N SER A 76 6.00 -3.29 -13.50
CA SER A 76 5.46 -2.59 -12.34
C SER A 76 3.98 -2.89 -12.20
N LEU A 77 3.56 -3.30 -11.01
CA LEU A 77 2.14 -3.54 -10.74
C LEU A 77 1.42 -2.21 -10.55
N PRO A 78 0.19 -2.05 -11.06
CA PRO A 78 -0.58 -0.82 -10.95
C PRO A 78 -1.18 -0.57 -9.55
N CYS A 79 -0.57 -1.06 -8.48
CA CYS A 79 -0.91 -0.80 -7.07
C CYS A 79 0.16 0.06 -6.40
N ASP A 80 -0.17 0.68 -5.27
CA ASP A 80 0.77 1.59 -4.58
C ASP A 80 1.67 0.84 -3.60
N LEU A 81 1.17 -0.23 -3.00
CA LEU A 81 1.90 -1.02 -2.01
C LEU A 81 1.52 -2.50 -2.13
N GLY A 82 2.51 -3.37 -2.14
CA GLY A 82 2.34 -4.79 -1.84
C GLY A 82 2.70 -5.04 -0.37
N ILE A 83 1.88 -5.79 0.35
CA ILE A 83 2.15 -6.26 1.70
C ILE A 83 2.27 -7.78 1.63
N ILE A 84 3.48 -8.27 1.86
CA ILE A 84 3.74 -9.71 1.95
C ILE A 84 3.64 -10.12 3.42
N MET A 85 2.85 -11.15 3.71
CA MET A 85 2.83 -11.76 5.05
C MET A 85 4.05 -12.65 5.23
N CYS A 86 4.68 -12.57 6.40
CA CYS A 86 5.89 -13.30 6.72
C CYS A 86 5.77 -13.95 8.09
N ASP A 87 6.28 -15.16 8.24
CA ASP A 87 6.53 -15.73 9.56
C ASP A 87 7.83 -15.12 10.13
N PRO A 88 7.77 -14.39 11.25
CA PRO A 88 8.94 -13.67 11.74
C PRO A 88 9.98 -14.56 12.43
N GLU A 89 9.68 -15.82 12.72
CA GLU A 89 10.65 -16.78 13.30
C GLU A 89 11.47 -17.45 12.19
N TRP A 90 10.79 -17.88 11.13
CA TRP A 90 11.42 -18.58 10.01
C TRP A 90 11.86 -17.66 8.88
N GLN A 91 11.39 -16.41 8.91
CA GLN A 91 11.57 -15.41 7.85
C GLN A 91 11.16 -15.94 6.47
N ILE A 92 10.04 -16.67 6.43
CA ILE A 92 9.45 -17.19 5.21
C ILE A 92 8.16 -16.47 4.89
N LYS A 93 7.91 -16.28 3.60
CA LYS A 93 6.63 -15.77 3.14
C LYS A 93 5.51 -16.76 3.51
N VAL A 94 4.39 -16.21 3.96
CA VAL A 94 3.13 -16.92 4.18
C VAL A 94 2.19 -16.60 3.02
N GLY A 95 1.36 -17.55 2.60
CA GLY A 95 0.60 -17.55 1.34
C GLY A 95 -0.38 -16.39 1.10
N VAL A 96 -0.46 -15.39 1.98
CA VAL A 96 -1.34 -14.22 1.85
C VAL A 96 -0.55 -12.98 1.43
N GLU A 97 -1.07 -12.27 0.44
CA GLU A 97 -0.60 -10.94 0.03
C GLU A 97 -1.76 -9.94 -0.01
N ILE A 98 -1.49 -8.71 0.43
CA ILE A 98 -2.45 -7.61 0.35
C ILE A 98 -1.88 -6.53 -0.57
N PHE A 99 -2.66 -6.12 -1.57
CA PHE A 99 -2.32 -5.06 -2.51
C PHE A 99 -3.13 -3.81 -2.18
N VAL A 100 -2.44 -2.72 -1.85
CA VAL A 100 -3.06 -1.47 -1.43
C VAL A 100 -3.16 -0.49 -2.60
N PHE A 101 -4.31 0.15 -2.70
CA PHE A 101 -4.64 1.16 -3.69
C PHE A 101 -5.06 2.43 -2.97
N ILE A 102 -4.15 3.40 -2.91
CA ILE A 102 -4.37 4.71 -2.35
C ILE A 102 -5.03 5.57 -3.44
N TYR A 103 -6.14 6.21 -3.07
CA TYR A 103 -6.82 7.17 -3.92
C TYR A 103 -5.89 8.31 -4.32
N ARG A 104 -5.81 8.60 -5.62
CA ARG A 104 -5.03 9.72 -6.16
C ARG A 104 -5.94 10.93 -6.41
N PRO A 105 -5.43 12.16 -6.30
CA PRO A 105 -6.20 13.35 -6.65
C PRO A 105 -6.74 13.25 -8.08
N HIS A 106 -8.01 13.64 -8.27
CA HIS A 106 -8.71 13.59 -9.55
C HIS A 106 -8.93 12.19 -10.16
N GLU A 107 -8.58 11.12 -9.45
CA GLU A 107 -8.85 9.75 -9.90
C GLU A 107 -10.35 9.45 -9.85
N GLU A 108 -10.87 8.85 -10.91
CA GLU A 108 -12.27 8.41 -10.95
C GLU A 108 -12.42 6.96 -10.44
N PHE A 109 -13.64 6.58 -10.04
CA PHE A 109 -13.90 5.23 -9.51
C PHE A 109 -13.45 4.12 -10.48
N SER A 110 -13.70 4.30 -11.78
CA SER A 110 -13.28 3.35 -12.81
C SER A 110 -11.77 3.21 -12.88
N GLU A 111 -11.01 4.31 -12.73
CA GLU A 111 -9.56 4.30 -12.80
C GLU A 111 -8.97 3.56 -11.59
N LEU A 112 -9.45 3.88 -10.38
CA LEU A 112 -9.07 3.21 -9.15
C LEU A 112 -9.38 1.70 -9.21
N LEU A 113 -10.55 1.32 -9.73
CA LEU A 113 -10.92 -0.09 -9.87
C LEU A 113 -10.11 -0.80 -10.95
N MET A 114 -9.82 -0.13 -12.07
CA MET A 114 -9.02 -0.70 -13.16
C MET A 114 -7.61 -1.02 -12.71
N ARG A 115 -7.02 -0.22 -11.81
CA ARG A 115 -5.75 -0.54 -11.18
C ARG A 115 -5.77 -1.91 -10.50
N TRP A 116 -6.79 -2.20 -9.69
CA TRP A 116 -6.96 -3.52 -9.10
C TRP A 116 -7.12 -4.62 -10.16
N ARG A 117 -8.00 -4.42 -11.15
CA ARG A 117 -8.24 -5.42 -12.21
C ARG A 117 -6.98 -5.74 -13.01
N ASN A 118 -6.18 -4.72 -13.30
CA ASN A 118 -4.94 -4.87 -14.03
C ASN A 118 -3.89 -5.61 -13.18
N THR A 119 -3.79 -5.29 -11.88
CA THR A 119 -2.96 -6.07 -10.94
C THR A 119 -3.37 -7.55 -10.97
N GLN A 120 -4.67 -7.86 -10.89
CA GLN A 120 -5.13 -9.26 -10.95
C GLN A 120 -4.71 -9.98 -12.25
N VAL A 121 -4.83 -9.31 -13.40
CA VAL A 121 -4.42 -9.87 -14.69
C VAL A 121 -2.92 -10.14 -14.74
N TRP A 122 -2.11 -9.22 -14.22
CA TRP A 122 -0.67 -9.42 -14.15
C TRP A 122 -0.28 -10.61 -13.28
N LEU A 123 -0.92 -10.74 -12.10
CA LEU A 123 -0.63 -11.80 -11.14
C LEU A 123 -1.18 -13.17 -11.55
N SER A 124 -2.13 -13.25 -12.48
CA SER A 124 -2.73 -14.54 -12.89
C SER A 124 -1.82 -15.42 -13.75
N HIS A 125 -0.68 -14.92 -14.22
CA HIS A 125 0.24 -15.60 -15.15
C HIS A 125 1.48 -16.16 -14.45
N GLY A 126 1.39 -16.35 -13.12
CA GLY A 126 2.52 -16.66 -12.28
C GLY A 126 3.48 -15.47 -12.18
N TYR A 127 3.92 -15.18 -10.97
CA TYR A 127 4.82 -14.05 -10.74
C TYR A 127 5.83 -14.38 -9.66
N GLU A 128 6.91 -13.62 -9.68
CA GLU A 128 7.94 -13.62 -8.66
C GLU A 128 8.29 -12.19 -8.26
N TRP A 129 8.32 -11.92 -6.97
CA TRP A 129 8.66 -10.63 -6.41
C TRP A 129 10.13 -10.30 -6.65
N LEU A 130 10.38 -9.07 -7.10
CA LEU A 130 11.69 -8.46 -6.94
C LEU A 130 11.80 -7.96 -5.50
N MET A 131 12.31 -8.84 -4.63
CA MET A 131 12.36 -8.57 -3.20
C MET A 131 13.29 -7.38 -2.87
N PRO A 132 12.91 -6.50 -1.92
CA PRO A 132 13.79 -5.48 -1.40
C PRO A 132 15.09 -6.09 -0.86
N LEU A 133 16.19 -5.34 -0.90
CA LEU A 133 17.52 -5.83 -0.51
C LEU A 133 17.56 -6.47 0.88
N GLN A 134 16.85 -5.86 1.83
CA GLN A 134 16.73 -6.32 3.22
C GLN A 134 15.98 -7.66 3.37
N HIS A 135 15.20 -8.06 2.38
CA HIS A 135 14.40 -9.30 2.36
C HIS A 135 14.77 -10.23 1.20
N LYS A 136 15.94 -10.04 0.58
CA LYS A 136 16.38 -10.79 -0.62
C LYS A 136 16.47 -12.30 -0.45
N TYR A 137 16.56 -12.77 0.80
CA TYR A 137 16.66 -14.19 1.15
C TYR A 137 15.30 -14.87 1.24
N ILE A 138 14.21 -14.10 1.26
CA ILE A 138 12.85 -14.62 1.30
C ILE A 138 12.46 -14.99 -0.14
N LEU A 139 11.92 -16.21 -0.30
CA LEU A 139 11.42 -16.66 -1.58
C LEU A 139 10.19 -15.83 -1.98
N GLY A 140 10.34 -15.08 -3.07
CA GLY A 140 9.33 -14.17 -3.60
C GLY A 140 8.32 -14.82 -4.52
N GLU A 141 7.99 -16.11 -4.36
CA GLU A 141 7.05 -16.78 -5.27
C GLU A 141 5.63 -16.20 -5.19
N ALA A 142 4.73 -16.58 -6.10
CA ALA A 142 3.34 -16.15 -6.08
C ALA A 142 2.64 -16.50 -4.76
N ALA A 143 1.64 -15.70 -4.36
CA ALA A 143 0.81 -16.00 -3.19
C ALA A 143 -0.23 -17.08 -3.47
N GLU A 144 -0.65 -17.76 -2.41
CA GLU A 144 -1.82 -18.64 -2.42
C GLU A 144 -3.12 -17.83 -2.50
N SER A 145 -3.13 -16.64 -1.89
CA SER A 145 -4.29 -15.75 -1.87
C SER A 145 -3.87 -14.29 -1.92
N ILE A 146 -4.50 -13.54 -2.83
CA ILE A 146 -4.27 -12.11 -3.03
C ILE A 146 -5.53 -11.32 -2.65
N TYR A 147 -5.35 -10.21 -1.96
CA TYR A 147 -6.44 -9.40 -1.43
C TYR A 147 -6.23 -7.92 -1.75
N PRO A 148 -7.23 -7.19 -2.26
CA PRO A 148 -7.12 -5.75 -2.42
C PRO A 148 -7.40 -5.04 -1.09
N LEU A 149 -6.83 -3.85 -0.87
CA LEU A 149 -7.26 -2.90 0.16
C LEU A 149 -7.26 -1.50 -0.45
N PHE A 150 -8.40 -0.81 -0.43
CA PHE A 150 -8.48 0.57 -0.91
C PHE A 150 -8.32 1.55 0.24
N VAL A 151 -7.44 2.54 0.08
CA VAL A 151 -7.26 3.63 1.05
C VAL A 151 -7.80 4.89 0.41
N ILE A 152 -8.87 5.43 0.99
CA ILE A 152 -9.52 6.65 0.53
C ILE A 152 -9.47 7.71 1.62
N PHE A 153 -9.75 8.96 1.26
CA PHE A 153 -9.82 10.05 2.23
C PHE A 153 -11.28 10.33 2.59
N GLU A 154 -11.50 11.00 3.72
CA GLU A 154 -12.84 11.50 4.09
C GLU A 154 -13.45 12.37 2.97
N GLU A 155 -12.64 13.18 2.30
CA GLU A 155 -13.05 14.06 1.21
C GLU A 155 -13.13 13.38 -0.16
N THR A 156 -12.87 12.07 -0.24
CA THR A 156 -12.99 11.33 -1.52
C THR A 156 -14.45 11.41 -2.01
N PRO A 157 -14.68 11.64 -3.32
CA PRO A 157 -16.03 11.77 -3.87
C PRO A 157 -16.97 10.62 -3.48
N GLU A 158 -18.21 10.95 -3.11
CA GLU A 158 -19.21 9.97 -2.66
C GLU A 158 -19.50 8.86 -3.69
N ARG A 159 -19.36 9.17 -4.99
CA ARG A 159 -19.48 8.17 -6.06
C ARG A 159 -18.47 7.03 -5.92
N ILE A 160 -17.24 7.32 -5.46
CA ILE A 160 -16.18 6.32 -5.25
C ILE A 160 -16.51 5.49 -4.01
N LYS A 161 -16.88 6.13 -2.89
CA LYS A 161 -17.30 5.43 -1.66
C LYS A 161 -18.48 4.49 -1.93
N LYS A 162 -19.50 4.97 -2.65
CA LYS A 162 -20.66 4.18 -3.07
C LYS A 162 -20.25 3.04 -4.00
N GLY A 163 -19.32 3.29 -4.93
CA GLY A 163 -18.78 2.27 -5.84
C GLY A 163 -18.06 1.15 -5.11
N LEU A 164 -17.13 1.48 -4.21
CA LEU A 164 -16.40 0.51 -3.39
C LEU A 164 -17.35 -0.32 -2.53
N LYS A 165 -18.30 0.33 -1.85
CA LYS A 165 -19.33 -0.34 -1.04
C LYS A 165 -20.22 -1.25 -1.89
N GLY A 166 -20.69 -0.77 -3.04
CA GLY A 166 -21.55 -1.53 -3.95
C GLY A 166 -20.85 -2.74 -4.55
N ALA A 167 -19.54 -2.65 -4.80
CA ALA A 167 -18.70 -3.75 -5.27
C ALA A 167 -18.24 -4.69 -4.14
N SER A 168 -18.63 -4.42 -2.88
CA SER A 168 -18.16 -5.14 -1.69
C SER A 168 -16.63 -5.19 -1.59
N LEU A 169 -15.97 -4.10 -2.01
CA LEU A 169 -14.52 -3.98 -1.94
C LEU A 169 -14.10 -3.41 -0.58
N PRO A 170 -13.05 -3.96 0.04
CA PRO A 170 -12.55 -3.53 1.34
C PRO A 170 -11.86 -2.17 1.22
N PHE A 171 -12.27 -1.22 2.05
CA PHE A 171 -11.62 0.08 2.09
C PHE A 171 -11.50 0.62 3.51
N VAL A 172 -10.50 1.47 3.71
CA VAL A 172 -10.32 2.27 4.91
C VAL A 172 -10.38 3.76 4.54
N VAL A 173 -10.77 4.57 5.51
CA VAL A 173 -10.85 6.03 5.35
C VAL A 173 -9.75 6.67 6.19
N GLU A 174 -8.93 7.49 5.56
CA GLU A 174 -7.92 8.34 6.19
C GLU A 174 -8.40 9.78 6.27
N THR A 175 -8.03 10.46 7.34
CA THR A 175 -8.28 11.88 7.52
C THR A 175 -7.05 12.65 7.05
N ILE A 176 -7.25 13.74 6.30
CA ILE A 176 -6.15 14.62 5.89
C ILE A 176 -5.52 15.23 7.15
N ARG A 177 -4.23 14.95 7.40
CA ARG A 177 -3.48 15.59 8.48
C ARG A 177 -3.10 17.00 8.02
N GLN A 178 -3.37 18.01 8.84
CA GLN A 178 -2.80 19.33 8.59
C GLN A 178 -1.31 19.27 8.95
N PRO A 179 -0.40 19.77 8.10
CA PRO A 179 0.98 19.93 8.51
C PRO A 179 0.99 20.87 9.73
N TYR A 180 1.62 20.44 10.82
CA TYR A 180 1.86 21.29 11.97
C TYR A 180 2.64 22.51 11.47
N GLU A 181 2.02 23.70 11.50
CA GLU A 181 2.75 24.94 11.33
C GLU A 181 3.79 25.01 12.46
N TYR A 182 5.07 25.00 12.09
CA TYR A 182 6.17 25.16 13.01
C TYR A 182 6.06 26.58 13.61
N GLN A 183 5.54 26.70 14.83
CA GLN A 183 5.63 27.95 15.59
C GLN A 183 7.09 28.07 16.05
N PRO A 184 7.87 29.06 15.57
CA PRO A 184 9.19 29.29 16.14
C PRO A 184 9.03 29.65 17.62
N GLU A 185 9.73 28.93 18.49
CA GLU A 185 9.80 29.25 19.92
C GLU A 185 10.29 30.70 20.07
N GLU A 186 9.46 31.56 20.65
CA GLU A 186 9.90 32.90 21.06
C GLU A 186 11.02 32.72 22.08
N SER A 187 12.21 33.19 21.71
CA SER A 187 13.38 33.28 22.56
C SER A 187 13.02 34.07 23.83
N ILE A 188 13.01 33.38 24.97
CA ILE A 188 12.92 34.02 26.28
C ILE A 188 14.24 34.79 26.48
N GLU A 189 14.22 36.10 26.23
CA GLU A 189 15.29 36.99 26.69
C GLU A 189 15.26 36.99 28.23
N GLU A 190 16.30 36.41 28.84
CA GLU A 190 16.56 36.50 30.28
C GLU A 190 16.75 37.97 30.66
N VAL A 191 15.71 38.58 31.25
CA VAL A 191 15.84 39.85 31.97
C VAL A 191 16.55 39.57 33.29
N ILE A 192 17.88 39.66 33.27
CA ILE A 192 18.70 39.72 34.48
C ILE A 192 18.46 41.10 35.13
N THR A 193 17.72 41.13 36.23
CA THR A 193 17.63 42.32 37.10
C THR A 193 18.82 42.34 38.06
N PRO A 194 19.46 43.50 38.32
CA PRO A 194 20.52 43.59 39.31
C PRO A 194 19.94 43.64 40.73
N ALA A 195 20.54 42.88 41.64
CA ALA A 195 20.19 42.88 43.06
C ALA A 195 20.71 44.15 43.77
N GLU A 196 19.85 44.75 44.60
CA GLU A 196 20.19 45.75 45.63
C GLU A 196 20.82 45.11 46.87
#